data_AF-A0A850JX50-F1
#
_entry.id   AF-A0A850JX50-F1
#
_cell.length_a   1.000
_cell.length_b   1.000
_cell.length_c   1.000
_cell.angle_alpha   90.00
_cell.angle_beta   90.00
_cell.angle_gamma   90.00
#
_symmetry.space_group_name_H-M   'P 1'
#
loop_
_entity.id
_entity.type
_entity.pdbx_description
1 polymer ?
#
loop_
_entity_poly.entity_id
_entity_poly.type
_entity_poly.pdbx_seq_one_letter_code
_entity_poly.pdbx_strand_id
1 'polypeptide(L)'
;MIALPAINTLASNALVGTIATKLIDSVISSKISQKQDRKKWLREKKLNTFSILSDEIVTMSCENLAEKKVVIRSIISKLVLLTNEDKLINTLNNYMFILEEYECYKDEIDMKSINDELINTIRKYINNL
;
A
#
# COMPACT_ATOMS: atom_id res chain seq x y z
N MET A 1 -71.85 -15.49 -0.23
CA MET A 1 -70.53 -16.08 -0.50
C MET A 1 -69.54 -14.93 -0.67
N ILE A 2 -68.71 -14.66 0.35
CA ILE A 2 -67.69 -13.61 0.26
C ILE A 2 -66.44 -14.27 -0.31
N ALA A 3 -66.07 -13.88 -1.54
CA ALA A 3 -64.87 -14.38 -2.19
C ALA A 3 -63.64 -13.64 -1.64
N LEU A 4 -62.80 -14.34 -0.87
CA LEU A 4 -61.40 -13.96 -0.66
C LEU A 4 -60.51 -14.84 -1.56
N PRO A 5 -59.99 -14.29 -2.66
CA PRO A 5 -58.65 -14.65 -3.07
C PRO A 5 -57.91 -13.44 -3.66
N ALA A 6 -57.45 -12.52 -2.82
CA ALA A 6 -56.60 -11.41 -3.28
C ALA A 6 -55.44 -11.07 -2.34
N ILE A 7 -55.19 -11.88 -1.31
CA ILE A 7 -54.19 -11.56 -0.26
C ILE A 7 -52.90 -12.38 -0.43
N ASN A 8 -52.96 -13.59 -1.01
CA ASN A 8 -51.78 -14.46 -1.09
C ASN A 8 -50.79 -14.11 -2.22
N THR A 9 -51.24 -13.45 -3.30
CA THR A 9 -50.38 -13.14 -4.46
C THR A 9 -49.57 -11.84 -4.29
N LEU A 10 -50.10 -10.86 -3.55
CA LEU A 10 -49.40 -9.60 -3.27
C LEU A 10 -48.28 -9.76 -2.23
N ALA A 11 -48.50 -10.60 -1.22
CA ALA A 11 -47.49 -10.90 -0.20
C ALA A 11 -46.26 -11.62 -0.79
N SER A 12 -46.46 -12.57 -1.70
CA SER A 12 -45.37 -13.35 -2.31
C SER A 12 -44.48 -12.50 -3.22
N ASN A 13 -45.07 -11.64 -4.06
CA ASN A 13 -44.32 -10.77 -4.98
C ASN A 13 -43.56 -9.65 -4.24
N ALA A 14 -44.14 -9.10 -3.16
CA ALA A 14 -43.44 -8.14 -2.30
C ALA A 14 -42.29 -8.80 -1.53
N LEU A 15 -42.47 -10.03 -1.05
CA LEU A 15 -41.40 -10.78 -0.36
C LEU A 15 -40.24 -11.09 -1.30
N VAL A 16 -40.52 -11.57 -2.51
CA VAL A 16 -39.50 -11.90 -3.54
C VAL A 16 -38.77 -10.64 -4.00
N GLY A 17 -39.50 -9.52 -4.20
CA GLY A 17 -38.90 -8.23 -4.51
C GLY A 17 -37.94 -7.74 -3.41
N THR A 18 -38.35 -7.82 -2.15
CA THR A 18 -37.53 -7.37 -1.01
C THR A 18 -36.29 -8.24 -0.80
N ILE A 19 -36.40 -9.56 -1.00
CA ILE A 19 -35.26 -10.49 -0.92
C ILE A 19 -34.28 -10.23 -2.06
N ALA A 20 -34.76 -10.04 -3.29
CA ALA A 20 -33.91 -9.74 -4.43
C ALA A 20 -33.15 -8.41 -4.26
N THR A 21 -33.82 -7.35 -3.79
CA THR A 21 -33.17 -6.05 -3.50
C THR A 21 -32.10 -6.18 -2.42
N LYS A 22 -32.38 -6.89 -1.31
CA LYS A 22 -31.40 -7.11 -0.23
C LYS A 22 -30.15 -7.87 -0.67
N LEU A 23 -30.30 -8.83 -1.58
CA LEU A 23 -29.16 -9.58 -2.13
C LEU A 23 -28.28 -8.69 -3.02
N ILE A 24 -28.90 -7.85 -3.86
CA ILE A 24 -28.18 -6.89 -4.71
C ILE A 24 -27.43 -5.87 -3.84
N ASP A 25 -28.11 -5.31 -2.83
CA ASP A 25 -27.51 -4.37 -1.88
C ASP A 25 -26.34 -5.00 -1.11
N SER A 26 -26.48 -6.26 -0.69
CA SER A 26 -25.42 -7.02 -0.02
C SER A 26 -24.22 -7.28 -0.94
N VAL A 27 -24.44 -7.60 -2.22
CA VAL A 27 -23.36 -7.80 -3.20
C VAL A 27 -22.65 -6.49 -3.53
N ILE A 28 -23.38 -5.38 -3.64
CA ILE A 28 -22.78 -4.07 -3.90
C ILE A 28 -22.01 -3.60 -2.66
N SER A 29 -22.61 -3.69 -1.47
CA SER A 29 -21.99 -3.32 -0.20
C SER A 29 -20.73 -4.14 0.09
N SER A 30 -20.78 -5.45 -0.12
CA SER A 30 -19.60 -6.33 0.05
C SER A 30 -18.47 -5.98 -0.92
N LYS A 31 -18.76 -5.64 -2.19
CA LYS A 31 -17.75 -5.17 -3.14
C LYS A 31 -17.14 -3.82 -2.74
N ILE A 32 -17.94 -2.90 -2.21
CA ILE A 32 -17.46 -1.60 -1.73
C ILE A 32 -16.59 -1.79 -0.48
N SER A 33 -17.05 -2.57 0.49
CA SER A 33 -16.29 -2.93 1.70
C SER A 33 -14.95 -3.56 1.33
N GLN A 34 -14.96 -4.56 0.45
CA GLN A 34 -13.74 -5.25 0.03
C GLN A 34 -12.74 -4.31 -0.66
N LYS A 35 -13.21 -3.34 -1.45
CA LYS A 35 -12.35 -2.30 -2.04
C LYS A 35 -11.74 -1.40 -0.97
N GLN A 36 -12.51 -1.00 0.04
CA GLN A 36 -12.04 -0.16 1.14
C GLN A 36 -11.02 -0.91 2.01
N ASP A 37 -11.30 -2.17 2.33
CA ASP A 37 -10.39 -3.04 3.08
C ASP A 37 -9.08 -3.27 2.33
N ARG A 38 -9.16 -3.50 1.01
CA ARG A 38 -7.95 -3.63 0.17
C ARG A 38 -7.12 -2.35 0.17
N LYS A 39 -7.76 -1.17 0.07
CA LYS A 39 -7.06 0.12 0.14
C LYS A 39 -6.38 0.33 1.49
N LYS A 40 -7.10 0.06 2.59
CA LYS A 40 -6.58 0.16 3.95
C LYS A 40 -5.39 -0.79 4.15
N TRP A 41 -5.55 -2.04 3.76
CA TRP A 41 -4.49 -3.06 3.83
C TRP A 41 -3.24 -2.65 3.03
N LEU A 42 -3.42 -2.13 1.81
CA LEU A 42 -2.30 -1.69 0.99
C LEU A 42 -1.59 -0.48 1.63
N ARG A 43 -2.35 0.47 2.19
CA ARG A 43 -1.78 1.62 2.91
C ARG A 43 -0.98 1.15 4.13
N GLU A 44 -1.52 0.26 4.95
CA GLU A 44 -0.83 -0.30 6.11
C GLU A 44 0.44 -1.04 5.71
N LYS A 45 0.40 -1.84 4.64
CA LYS A 45 1.59 -2.53 4.12
C LYS A 45 2.67 -1.55 3.67
N LYS A 46 2.31 -0.50 2.92
CA LYS A 46 3.25 0.55 2.52
C LYS A 46 3.89 1.22 3.73
N LEU A 47 3.06 1.67 4.68
CA LEU A 47 3.54 2.35 5.89
C LEU A 47 4.50 1.48 6.69
N ASN A 48 4.15 0.22 6.92
CA ASN A 48 5.01 -0.72 7.62
C ASN A 48 6.34 -0.93 6.87
N THR A 49 6.30 -1.11 5.55
CA THR A 49 7.50 -1.31 4.74
C THR A 49 8.39 -0.05 4.72
N PHE A 50 7.83 1.16 4.64
CA PHE A 50 8.59 2.41 4.77
C PHE A 50 9.19 2.59 6.16
N SER A 51 8.48 2.18 7.21
CA SER A 51 8.99 2.24 8.58
C SER A 51 10.24 1.38 8.72
N ILE A 52 10.20 0.15 8.21
CA ILE A 52 11.36 -0.76 8.23
C ILE A 52 12.49 -0.17 7.39
N LEU A 53 12.22 0.31 6.16
CA LEU A 53 13.24 0.95 5.33
C LEU A 53 13.94 2.10 6.05
N SER A 54 13.16 2.95 6.72
CA SER A 54 13.68 4.13 7.42
C SER A 54 14.60 3.71 8.57
N ASP A 55 14.24 2.67 9.31
CA ASP A 55 15.07 2.12 10.39
C ASP A 55 16.39 1.56 9.86
N GLU A 56 16.35 0.80 8.75
CA GLU A 56 17.55 0.28 8.09
C GLU A 56 18.49 1.40 7.63
N ILE A 57 17.96 2.49 7.08
CA ILE A 57 18.73 3.66 6.64
C ILE A 57 19.38 4.37 7.83
N VAL A 58 18.61 4.61 8.90
CA VAL A 58 19.10 5.36 10.07
C VAL A 58 20.13 4.58 10.87
N THR A 59 20.01 3.25 10.91
CA THR A 59 20.93 2.36 11.63
C THR A 59 22.12 1.88 10.78
N MET A 60 22.20 2.34 9.54
CA MET A 60 23.30 2.00 8.63
C MET A 60 24.58 2.73 9.03
N SER A 61 25.68 1.99 9.00
CA SER A 61 27.04 2.44 9.32
C SER A 61 28.04 1.74 8.40
N CYS A 62 29.29 2.19 8.38
CA CYS A 62 30.33 1.54 7.59
C CYS A 62 30.56 0.07 8.00
N GLU A 63 30.34 -0.28 9.28
CA GLU A 63 30.59 -1.62 9.81
C GLU A 63 29.55 -2.64 9.35
N ASN A 64 28.29 -2.21 9.16
CA ASN A 64 27.17 -3.08 8.79
C ASN A 64 26.64 -2.82 7.37
N LEU A 65 27.31 -1.97 6.60
CA LEU A 65 26.85 -1.52 5.29
C LEU A 65 26.55 -2.68 4.34
N ALA A 66 27.44 -3.66 4.24
CA ALA A 66 27.29 -4.80 3.32
C ALA A 66 26.02 -5.62 3.61
N GLU A 67 25.70 -5.84 4.88
CA GLU A 67 24.48 -6.51 5.31
C GLU A 67 23.25 -5.64 5.02
N LYS A 68 23.29 -4.37 5.45
CA LYS A 68 22.20 -3.40 5.27
C LYS A 68 21.84 -3.21 3.79
N LYS A 69 22.83 -3.20 2.88
CA LYS A 69 22.61 -3.16 1.42
C LYS A 69 21.63 -4.22 0.94
N VAL A 70 21.84 -5.47 1.36
CA VAL A 70 21.00 -6.61 0.93
C VAL A 70 19.57 -6.47 1.47
N VAL A 71 19.45 -6.07 2.73
CA VAL A 71 18.14 -5.86 3.39
C VAL A 71 17.38 -4.72 2.73
N ILE A 72 18.03 -3.58 2.54
CA ILE A 72 17.47 -2.39 1.87
C ILE A 72 17.01 -2.74 0.45
N ARG A 73 17.80 -3.50 -0.32
CA ARG A 73 17.42 -3.95 -1.67
C ARG A 73 16.11 -4.76 -1.67
N SER A 74 15.96 -5.66 -0.71
CA SER A 74 14.74 -6.46 -0.56
C SER A 74 13.53 -5.57 -0.25
N ILE A 75 13.71 -4.58 0.63
CA ILE A 75 12.65 -3.67 1.04
C ILE A 75 12.25 -2.74 -0.12
N ILE A 76 13.22 -2.16 -0.84
CA ILE A 76 12.99 -1.31 -2.01
C ILE A 76 12.23 -2.08 -3.09
N SER A 77 12.66 -3.30 -3.41
CA SER A 77 11.96 -4.16 -4.39
C SER A 77 10.49 -4.37 -4.02
N LYS A 78 10.19 -4.59 -2.73
CA LYS A 78 8.80 -4.70 -2.25
C LYS A 78 8.04 -3.39 -2.41
N LEU A 79 8.64 -2.25 -2.08
CA LEU A 79 7.99 -0.94 -2.20
C LEU A 79 7.66 -0.60 -3.66
N VAL A 80 8.58 -0.89 -4.59
CA VAL A 80 8.35 -0.70 -6.03
C VAL A 80 7.14 -1.51 -6.50
N LEU A 81 6.93 -2.73 -5.99
CA LEU A 81 5.74 -3.54 -6.33
C LEU A 81 4.45 -3.02 -5.67
N LEU A 82 4.55 -2.32 -4.55
CA LEU A 82 3.40 -1.82 -3.80
C LEU A 82 2.96 -0.42 -4.26
N THR A 83 3.83 0.35 -4.92
CA THR A 83 3.59 1.73 -5.34
C THR A 83 3.50 1.88 -6.85
N ASN A 84 2.78 2.92 -7.29
CA ASN A 84 2.65 3.31 -8.70
C ASN A 84 3.14 4.75 -8.93
N GLU A 85 3.87 5.32 -7.98
CA GLU A 85 4.31 6.72 -8.05
C GLU A 85 5.74 6.76 -8.58
N ASP A 86 5.88 7.17 -9.84
CA ASP A 86 7.12 7.05 -10.60
C ASP A 86 8.27 7.83 -9.96
N LYS A 87 8.01 8.99 -9.34
CA LYS A 87 9.07 9.77 -8.68
C LYS A 87 9.65 9.01 -7.50
N LEU A 88 8.80 8.40 -6.66
CA LEU A 88 9.21 7.57 -5.54
C LEU A 88 9.96 6.34 -6.04
N ILE A 89 9.46 5.66 -7.08
CA ILE A 89 10.13 4.48 -7.66
C ILE A 89 11.54 4.86 -8.13
N ASN A 90 11.69 5.95 -8.86
CA ASN A 90 12.98 6.43 -9.33
C ASN A 90 13.89 6.81 -8.16
N THR A 91 13.36 7.47 -7.13
CA THR A 91 14.14 7.82 -5.93
C THR A 91 14.66 6.59 -5.20
N LEU A 92 13.81 5.56 -5.03
CA LEU A 92 14.21 4.30 -4.40
C LEU A 92 15.28 3.56 -5.23
N ASN A 93 15.10 3.49 -6.55
CA ASN A 93 16.07 2.82 -7.43
C ASN A 93 17.41 3.58 -7.47
N ASN A 94 17.39 4.91 -7.51
CA ASN A 94 18.59 5.73 -7.47
C ASN A 94 19.33 5.57 -6.14
N TYR A 95 18.61 5.57 -5.03
CA TYR A 95 19.19 5.30 -3.72
C TYR A 95 19.89 3.93 -3.69
N MET A 96 19.24 2.90 -4.24
CA MET A 96 19.82 1.56 -4.34
C MET A 96 21.10 1.55 -5.18
N PHE A 97 21.10 2.23 -6.33
CA PHE A 97 22.27 2.35 -7.20
C PHE A 97 23.44 3.03 -6.48
N ILE A 98 23.19 4.17 -5.83
CA ILE A 98 24.20 4.88 -5.04
C ILE A 98 24.76 3.97 -3.96
N LEU A 99 23.89 3.22 -3.27
CA LEU A 99 24.31 2.35 -2.19
C LEU A 99 25.19 1.20 -2.70
N GLU A 100 24.92 0.63 -3.87
CA GLU A 100 25.81 -0.36 -4.50
C GLU A 100 27.20 0.22 -4.75
N GLU A 101 27.25 1.41 -5.38
CA GLU A 101 28.48 2.08 -5.79
C GLU A 101 29.21 2.80 -4.64
N TYR A 102 28.62 2.84 -3.44
CA TYR A 102 29.14 3.64 -2.33
C TYR A 102 30.61 3.37 -2.01
N GLU A 103 31.05 2.11 -2.02
CA GLU A 103 32.44 1.78 -1.69
C GLU A 103 33.44 2.34 -2.72
N CYS A 104 33.02 2.45 -3.98
CA CYS A 104 33.83 2.99 -5.07
C CYS A 104 34.00 4.52 -4.98
N TYR A 105 32.99 5.23 -4.44
CA TYR A 105 32.91 6.69 -4.46
C TYR A 105 32.65 7.32 -3.08
N LYS A 106 32.98 6.62 -1.99
CA LYS A 106 32.65 7.04 -0.62
C LYS A 106 33.12 8.45 -0.25
N ASP A 107 34.22 8.90 -0.86
CA ASP A 107 34.81 10.22 -0.61
C ASP A 107 34.09 11.35 -1.38
N GLU A 108 33.26 10.99 -2.38
CA GLU A 108 32.48 11.90 -3.23
C GLU A 108 30.98 11.90 -2.86
N ILE A 109 30.52 10.89 -2.11
CA ILE A 109 29.11 10.68 -1.78
C ILE A 109 28.79 11.22 -0.38
N ASP A 110 27.93 12.23 -0.30
CA ASP A 110 27.29 12.65 0.95
C ASP A 110 26.08 11.77 1.25
N MET A 111 26.32 10.63 1.93
CA MET A 111 25.24 9.72 2.32
C MET A 111 24.22 10.35 3.26
N LYS A 112 24.60 11.35 4.06
CA LYS A 112 23.65 12.03 4.94
C LYS A 112 22.62 12.79 4.11
N SER A 113 23.07 13.57 3.14
CA SER A 113 22.17 14.31 2.23
C SER A 113 21.27 13.35 1.45
N ILE A 114 21.80 12.23 0.98
CA ILE A 114 21.06 11.24 0.19
C ILE A 114 20.00 10.53 1.05
N ASN A 115 20.35 10.17 2.29
CA ASN A 115 19.39 9.62 3.26
C ASN A 115 18.27 10.62 3.55
N ASP A 116 18.62 11.90 3.78
CA ASP A 116 17.64 12.96 4.05
C ASP A 116 16.70 13.17 2.86
N GLU A 117 17.21 13.14 1.62
CA GLU A 117 16.39 13.25 0.40
C GLU A 117 15.40 12.09 0.29
N LEU A 118 15.86 10.85 0.49
CA LEU A 118 14.99 9.67 0.44
C LEU A 118 13.90 9.74 1.51
N ILE A 119 14.26 10.02 2.76
CA ILE A 119 13.32 10.12 3.87
C ILE A 119 12.29 11.23 3.63
N ASN A 120 12.71 12.40 3.12
CA ASN A 120 11.79 13.48 2.82
C ASN A 120 10.85 13.14 1.66
N THR A 121 11.32 12.41 0.65
CA THR A 121 10.48 11.93 -0.45
C THR A 121 9.45 10.91 0.05
N ILE A 122 9.86 9.97 0.91
CA ILE A 122 8.96 9.02 1.56
C ILE A 122 7.89 9.75 2.39
N ARG A 123 8.28 10.74 3.21
CA ARG A 123 7.32 11.54 4.01
C ARG A 123 6.29 12.24 3.12
N LYS A 124 6.73 12.88 2.03
CA LYS A 124 5.82 13.52 1.07
C LYS A 124 4.85 12.52 0.45
N TYR A 125 5.33 11.34 0.08
CA TYR A 125 4.48 10.28 -0.45
C TYR A 125 3.45 9.80 0.59
N ILE A 126 3.89 9.56 1.83
CA ILE A 126 3.02 9.10 2.92
C ILE A 126 1.90 10.09 3.22
N ASN A 127 2.19 11.40 3.17
CA ASN A 127 1.17 12.44 3.39
C ASN A 127 0.07 12.43 2.31
N ASN A 128 0.33 11.79 1.16
CA ASN A 128 -0.60 11.68 0.04
C ASN A 128 -1.26 10.28 -0.08
N LEU A 129 -1.04 9.37 0.89
CA LEU A 129 -1.62 8.02 0.96
C LEU A 129 -3.02 7.97 1.61
#